data_AF-A0A7W5B5E6-F1
#
_entry.id   AF-A0A7W5B5E6-F1
#
_cell.length_a   1.000
_cell.length_b   1.000
_cell.length_c   1.000
_cell.angle_alpha   90.00
_cell.angle_beta   90.00
_cell.angle_gamma   90.00
#
_symmetry.space_group_name_H-M   'P 1'
#
loop_
_entity.id
_entity.type
_entity.pdbx_description
1 polymer ?
#
loop_
_entity_poly.entity_id
_entity_poly.type
_entity_poly.pdbx_seq_one_letter_code
_entity_poly.pdbx_strand_id
1 'polypeptide(L)'
;MKKEKSNRWGMTRFSPPQVISIGFLIPILVGALLLMLPISKHPGVKITFLDALFEATSAVCVTGLVVTDTATTFTVFGECVLMILIQVGGLGFMTLGILVAMLLGKKIGLPAE
;
A
#
# COMPACT_ATOMS: atom_id res chain seq x y z
N MET A 1 -35.71 -20.42 15.39
CA MET A 1 -34.51 -19.63 15.79
C MET A 1 -33.34 -20.15 14.98
N LYS A 2 -33.10 -19.66 13.75
CA LYS A 2 -32.28 -18.48 13.35
C LYS A 2 -30.78 -18.64 13.68
N LYS A 3 -30.03 -19.02 12.61
CA LYS A 3 -28.65 -18.64 12.19
C LYS A 3 -27.53 -18.79 13.24
N GLU A 4 -26.39 -19.40 12.94
CA GLU A 4 -25.40 -18.86 12.01
C GLU A 4 -24.46 -19.96 11.48
N LYS A 5 -24.38 -20.06 10.14
CA LYS A 5 -23.31 -20.77 9.44
C LYS A 5 -22.04 -19.94 9.55
N SER A 6 -21.16 -20.25 10.50
CA SER A 6 -19.80 -19.68 10.48
C SER A 6 -18.95 -20.49 9.52
N ASN A 7 -18.94 -20.03 8.28
CA ASN A 7 -18.13 -20.55 7.20
C ASN A 7 -16.66 -20.35 7.61
N ARG A 8 -15.99 -21.45 7.99
CA ARG A 8 -14.54 -21.50 8.20
C ARG A 8 -13.85 -21.29 6.85
N TRP A 9 -13.71 -20.03 6.45
CA TRP A 9 -12.89 -19.65 5.30
C TRP A 9 -11.47 -20.14 5.60
N GLY A 10 -10.93 -20.93 4.67
CA GLY A 10 -9.69 -21.68 4.84
C GLY A 10 -8.57 -20.79 5.33
N MET A 11 -8.01 -21.16 6.49
CA MET A 11 -6.76 -20.62 7.01
C MET A 11 -5.70 -20.65 5.92
N THR A 12 -5.25 -19.47 5.48
CA THR A 12 -3.97 -19.33 4.81
C THR A 12 -2.89 -19.81 5.80
N ARG A 13 -1.96 -20.66 5.34
CA ARG A 13 -0.86 -21.19 6.17
C ARG A 13 0.23 -20.15 6.50
N PHE A 14 -0.06 -18.86 6.30
CA PHE A 14 0.91 -17.78 6.43
C PHE A 14 0.85 -17.20 7.84
N SER A 15 2.03 -16.97 8.44
CA SER A 15 2.11 -16.29 9.73
C SER A 15 1.62 -14.84 9.60
N PRO A 16 1.08 -14.22 10.67
CA PRO A 16 0.59 -12.85 10.59
C PRO A 16 1.61 -11.87 10.00
N PRO A 17 2.92 -11.91 10.34
CA PRO A 17 3.92 -11.06 9.68
C PRO A 17 4.03 -11.29 8.17
N GLN A 18 3.92 -12.53 7.70
CA GLN A 18 3.98 -12.83 6.27
C GLN A 18 2.78 -12.24 5.52
N VAL A 19 1.58 -12.31 6.09
CA VAL A 19 0.38 -11.71 5.49
C VAL A 19 0.57 -10.19 5.33
N ILE A 20 1.17 -9.55 6.33
CA ILE A 20 1.47 -8.12 6.31
C ILE A 20 2.50 -7.81 5.21
N SER A 21 3.62 -8.52 5.19
CA SER A 21 4.67 -8.32 4.17
C SER A 21 4.14 -8.50 2.75
N ILE A 22 3.33 -9.53 2.51
CA ILE A 22 2.71 -9.78 1.21
C ILE A 22 1.70 -8.67 0.87
N GLY A 23 0.93 -8.21 1.85
CA GLY A 23 -0.03 -7.12 1.72
C GLY A 23 0.59 -5.79 1.27
N PHE A 24 1.84 -5.52 1.66
CA PHE A 24 2.62 -4.38 1.15
C PHE A 24 3.30 -4.68 -0.18
N LEU A 25 3.86 -5.87 -0.35
CA LEU A 25 4.65 -6.20 -1.52
C LEU A 25 3.83 -6.15 -2.82
N ILE A 26 2.58 -6.63 -2.79
CA ILE A 26 1.69 -6.64 -3.97
C ILE A 26 1.44 -5.22 -4.51
N PRO A 27 0.90 -4.25 -3.74
CA PRO A 27 0.65 -2.91 -4.25
C PRO A 27 1.94 -2.19 -4.66
N ILE A 28 3.07 -2.43 -3.98
CA ILE A 28 4.36 -1.87 -4.38
C ILE A 28 4.77 -2.34 -5.77
N LEU A 29 4.73 -3.65 -6.03
CA LEU A 29 5.11 -4.22 -7.32
C LEU A 29 4.17 -3.77 -8.44
N VAL A 30 2.86 -3.77 -8.17
CA VAL A 30 1.85 -3.28 -9.12
C VAL A 30 2.05 -1.79 -9.41
N GLY A 31 2.29 -0.99 -8.38
CA GLY A 31 2.58 0.44 -8.50
C GLY A 31 3.83 0.73 -9.32
N ALA A 32 4.92 0.00 -9.06
CA ALA A 32 6.17 0.13 -9.80
C ALA A 32 6.00 -0.19 -11.29
N LEU A 33 5.27 -1.27 -11.62
CA LEU A 33 4.95 -1.64 -13.00
C LEU A 33 4.09 -0.58 -13.68
N LEU A 34 3.09 -0.03 -12.97
CA LEU A 34 2.24 1.04 -13.48
C LEU A 34 3.04 2.32 -13.74
N LEU A 35 3.94 2.72 -12.85
CA LEU A 35 4.80 3.89 -13.01
C LEU A 35 5.81 3.73 -14.16
N MET A 36 6.23 2.49 -14.45
CA MET A 36 7.15 2.20 -15.54
C MET A 36 6.53 2.34 -16.95
N LEU A 37 5.19 2.31 -17.05
CA LEU A 37 4.47 2.47 -18.31
C LEU A 37 4.78 3.83 -18.98
N PRO A 38 4.82 3.90 -20.32
CA PRO A 38 5.07 5.14 -21.05
C PRO A 38 3.97 6.20 -20.83
N ILE A 39 2.74 5.81 -20.51
CA ILE A 39 1.64 6.74 -20.21
C ILE A 39 1.85 7.48 -18.89
N SER A 40 2.61 6.92 -17.97
CA SER A 40 2.81 7.45 -16.62
C SER A 40 3.87 8.53 -16.55
N LYS A 41 4.67 8.70 -17.60
CA LYS A 41 5.86 9.57 -17.64
C LYS A 41 5.81 10.55 -18.80
N HIS A 42 6.34 11.74 -18.59
CA HIS A 42 6.42 12.73 -19.67
C HIS A 42 7.35 12.27 -20.80
N PRO A 43 7.08 12.67 -22.06
CA PRO A 43 7.93 12.34 -23.20
C PRO A 43 9.37 12.80 -22.97
N GLY A 44 10.35 11.92 -23.22
CA GLY A 44 11.77 12.23 -23.07
C GLY A 44 12.35 11.94 -21.68
N VAL A 45 11.50 11.66 -20.67
CA VAL A 45 11.96 11.28 -19.34
C VAL A 45 12.24 9.77 -19.28
N LYS A 46 13.42 9.41 -18.78
CA LYS A 46 13.80 8.02 -18.52
C LYS A 46 13.88 7.79 -17.02
N ILE A 47 13.11 6.82 -16.54
CA ILE A 47 13.20 6.32 -15.16
C ILE A 47 13.70 4.89 -15.20
N THR A 48 14.55 4.50 -14.24
CA THR A 48 14.92 3.10 -14.08
C THR A 48 13.82 2.34 -13.35
N PHE A 49 13.82 1.00 -13.43
CA PHE A 49 12.89 0.18 -12.65
C PHE A 49 13.09 0.37 -11.15
N LEU A 50 14.34 0.59 -10.71
CA LEU A 50 14.67 0.78 -9.30
C LEU A 50 14.10 2.10 -8.78
N ASP A 51 14.15 3.17 -9.58
CA ASP A 51 13.51 4.46 -9.24
C ASP A 51 12.00 4.31 -9.10
N ALA A 52 11.35 3.62 -10.06
CA ALA A 52 9.91 3.38 -10.02
C ALA A 52 9.50 2.51 -8.81
N LEU A 53 10.33 1.51 -8.45
CA LEU A 53 10.12 0.67 -7.28
C LEU A 53 10.28 1.47 -5.97
N PHE A 54 11.28 2.35 -5.92
CA PHE A 54 11.51 3.22 -4.78
C PHE A 54 10.33 4.19 -4.59
N GLU A 55 9.88 4.84 -5.66
CA GLU A 55 8.73 5.76 -5.61
C GLU A 55 7.46 5.03 -5.16
N ALA A 56 7.17 3.85 -5.72
CA ALA A 56 6.03 3.05 -5.30
C ALA A 56 6.11 2.64 -3.82
N THR A 57 7.30 2.25 -3.35
CA THR A 57 7.52 1.89 -1.94
C THR A 57 7.35 3.09 -1.02
N SER A 58 7.90 4.24 -1.39
CA SER A 58 7.78 5.50 -0.66
C SER A 58 6.32 5.94 -0.54
N ALA A 59 5.57 5.86 -1.65
CA ALA A 59 4.15 6.16 -1.70
C ALA A 59 3.33 5.23 -0.80
N VAL A 60 3.50 3.91 -0.91
CA VAL A 60 2.76 2.94 -0.09
C VAL A 60 3.13 3.03 1.39
N CYS A 61 4.38 3.33 1.73
CA CYS A 61 4.79 3.54 3.12
C CYS A 61 4.48 4.95 3.63
N VAL A 62 3.97 5.84 2.77
CA VAL A 62 3.65 7.24 3.06
C VAL A 62 4.83 8.00 3.68
N THR A 63 6.04 7.73 3.19
CA THR A 63 7.27 8.37 3.71
C THR A 63 7.56 9.72 3.04
N GLY A 64 7.08 9.91 1.80
CA GLY A 64 7.24 11.16 1.06
C GLY A 64 8.64 11.40 0.48
N LEU A 65 9.44 10.34 0.33
CA LEU A 65 10.75 10.41 -0.31
C LEU A 65 10.61 10.27 -1.83
N VAL A 66 11.26 11.16 -2.59
CA VAL A 66 11.26 11.12 -4.06
C VAL A 66 12.71 11.03 -4.58
N VAL A 67 12.93 10.21 -5.60
CA VAL A 67 14.24 10.04 -6.27
C VAL A 67 14.32 10.88 -7.54
N THR A 68 13.15 11.16 -8.14
CA THR A 68 13.01 12.01 -9.31
C THR A 68 11.99 13.09 -9.02
N ASP A 69 12.13 14.28 -9.62
CA ASP A 69 11.11 15.31 -9.49
C ASP A 69 9.76 14.84 -10.07
N THR A 70 8.80 14.60 -9.19
CA THR A 70 7.51 13.99 -9.51
C THR A 70 6.72 14.83 -10.52
N ALA A 71 6.74 16.15 -10.37
CA ALA A 71 5.96 17.09 -11.19
C ALA A 71 6.46 17.17 -12.65
N THR A 72 7.75 16.96 -12.86
CA THR A 72 8.35 16.96 -14.20
C THR A 72 8.45 15.56 -14.79
N THR A 73 8.51 14.52 -13.95
CA THR A 73 8.70 13.13 -14.37
C THR A 73 7.39 12.43 -14.73
N PHE A 74 6.38 12.53 -13.86
CA PHE A 74 5.14 11.79 -14.01
C PHE A 74 4.06 12.63 -14.68
N THR A 75 3.27 11.99 -15.53
CA THR A 75 2.05 12.60 -16.07
C THR A 75 0.95 12.57 -15.01
N VAL A 76 -0.17 13.23 -15.28
CA VAL A 76 -1.40 13.13 -14.46
C VAL A 76 -1.80 11.68 -14.16
N PHE A 77 -1.57 10.76 -15.10
CA PHE A 77 -1.82 9.33 -14.84
C PHE A 77 -0.87 8.76 -13.78
N GLY A 78 0.44 9.05 -13.88
CA GLY A 78 1.43 8.62 -12.90
C GLY A 78 1.20 9.23 -11.52
N GLU A 79 0.82 10.52 -11.46
CA GLU A 79 0.44 11.19 -10.22
C GLU A 79 -0.80 10.54 -9.59
N CYS A 80 -1.82 10.20 -10.38
CA CYS A 80 -2.98 9.44 -9.89
C CYS A 80 -2.59 8.06 -9.33
N VAL A 81 -1.67 7.36 -9.98
CA VAL A 81 -1.15 6.08 -9.45
C VAL A 81 -0.48 6.30 -8.09
N LEU A 82 0.38 7.32 -7.96
CA LEU A 82 1.03 7.65 -6.68
C LEU A 82 0.00 8.02 -5.60
N MET A 83 -1.01 8.82 -5.91
CA MET A 83 -2.08 9.17 -4.97
C MET A 83 -2.85 7.93 -4.48
N ILE A 84 -3.16 7.00 -5.37
CA ILE A 84 -3.82 5.73 -5.00
C ILE A 84 -2.91 4.90 -4.09
N LEU A 85 -1.62 4.79 -4.40
CA LEU A 85 -0.66 4.05 -3.58
C LEU A 85 -0.52 4.67 -2.17
N ILE A 86 -0.49 6.00 -2.07
CA ILE A 86 -0.50 6.73 -0.79
C ILE A 86 -1.77 6.40 0.00
N GLN A 87 -2.93 6.42 -0.64
CA GLN A 87 -4.20 6.15 0.04
C GLN A 87 -4.29 4.70 0.52
N VAL A 88 -3.88 3.74 -0.30
CA VAL A 88 -3.81 2.31 0.05
C VAL A 88 -2.83 2.11 1.21
N GLY A 89 -1.67 2.75 1.15
CA GLY A 89 -0.65 2.75 2.18
C GLY A 89 -1.13 3.27 3.53
N GLY A 90 -1.74 4.46 3.53
CA GLY A 90 -2.25 5.12 4.73
C GLY A 90 -3.38 4.32 5.41
N LEU A 91 -4.30 3.74 4.64
CA LEU A 91 -5.35 2.87 5.18
C LEU A 91 -4.79 1.54 5.71
N GLY A 92 -3.79 0.97 5.03
CA GLY A 92 -3.08 -0.24 5.45
C GLY A 92 -2.32 -0.05 6.77
N PHE A 93 -1.61 1.07 6.93
CA PHE A 93 -0.85 1.39 8.13
C PHE A 93 -1.74 1.50 9.38
N MET A 94 -2.89 2.16 9.26
CA MET A 94 -3.86 2.28 10.37
C MET A 94 -4.37 0.90 10.81
N THR A 95 -4.67 0.02 9.85
CA THR A 95 -5.16 -1.33 10.13
C THR A 95 -4.11 -2.17 10.86
N LEU A 96 -2.84 -2.01 10.50
CA LEU A 96 -1.71 -2.69 11.17
C LEU A 96 -1.46 -2.17 12.57
N GLY A 97 -1.52 -0.85 12.76
CA GLY A 97 -1.42 -0.23 14.09
C GLY A 97 -2.49 -0.77 15.03
N ILE A 98 -3.73 -0.91 14.53
CA ILE A 98 -4.86 -1.51 15.27
C ILE A 98 -4.58 -2.98 15.58
N LEU A 99 -4.15 -3.78 14.60
CA LEU A 99 -3.86 -5.21 14.79
C LEU A 99 -2.76 -5.43 15.83
N VAL A 100 -1.69 -4.65 15.77
CA VAL A 100 -0.59 -4.68 16.75
C VAL A 100 -1.09 -4.27 18.14
N ALA A 101 -1.91 -3.22 18.24
CA ALA A 101 -2.51 -2.81 19.52
C ALA A 101 -3.40 -3.91 20.11
N MET A 102 -4.20 -4.60 19.29
CA MET A 102 -5.02 -5.73 19.70
C MET A 102 -4.18 -6.93 20.17
N LEU A 103 -3.10 -7.27 19.45
CA LEU A 103 -2.18 -8.35 19.83
C LEU A 103 -1.43 -8.06 21.13
N LEU A 104 -1.12 -6.79 21.41
CA LEU A 104 -0.54 -6.33 22.67
C LEU A 104 -1.55 -6.25 23.83
N GLY A 105 -2.80 -6.69 23.61
CA GLY A 105 -3.83 -6.74 24.65
C GLY A 105 -4.43 -5.38 25.03
N LYS A 106 -4.14 -4.30 24.27
CA LYS A 106 -4.83 -3.02 24.45
C LYS A 106 -6.26 -3.18 23.93
N LYS A 107 -7.24 -3.19 24.84
CA LYS A 107 -8.65 -3.04 24.50
C LYS A 107 -8.83 -1.69 23.79
N ILE A 108 -9.08 -1.73 22.49
CA ILE A 108 -9.43 -0.54 21.71
C ILE A 108 -10.90 -0.24 22.03
N GLY A 109 -11.14 0.38 23.18
CA GLY A 109 -12.44 0.93 23.52
C GLY A 109 -12.61 2.23 22.76
N LEU A 110 -13.65 2.31 21.95
CA LEU A 110 -14.14 3.61 21.46
C LEU A 110 -14.59 4.39 22.71
N PRO A 111 -14.04 5.58 23.02
CA PRO A 111 -14.75 6.48 23.90
C PRO A 111 -16.09 6.77 23.21
N ALA A 112 -17.18 6.37 23.85
CA ALA A 112 -18.51 6.79 23.46
C ALA A 112 -18.59 8.30 23.74
N GLU A 113 -18.68 9.09 22.67
CA GLU A 113 -19.19 10.45 22.70
C GLU A 113 -20.68 10.42 22.32
#